data_AF-A0A8T3P4M4-F1
#
_entry.id   AF-A0A8T3P4M4-F1
#
_cell.length_a   1.000
_cell.length_b   1.000
_cell.length_c   1.000
_cell.angle_alpha   90.00
_cell.angle_beta   90.00
_cell.angle_gamma   90.00
#
_symmetry.space_group_name_H-M   'P 1'
#
loop_
_entity.id
_entity.type
_entity.pdbx_description
1 polymer ?
#
loop_
_entity_poly.entity_id
_entity_poly.type
_entity_poly.pdbx_seq_one_letter_code
_entity_poly.pdbx_strand_id
1 'polypeptide(L)'
;MEAAEAWVCDGYSFDIRFIADADGQGYRIWDASITLNPLPTSRDNSFRIDSANFVVGQIQRHHESKKSLLALLDRATSGVIRLPDKELILPSDRPFNFYSEMSHRDRWFSELHLQVLGTARPHPSPVELTIVDNMLRSSCRPFDGLADAAAWLDLRAPGNSSDLAAVIVRVGPPVDLIFDECMLAGDRLDVTLHAHPAFDVDNVGLAVRAGPRDGLNSRRQVAREIKWGAVRDDRREGTAQIELQHADAVLAMLMIGSSTVRRQWFLDPAKARNNRLLAIQHFDKDLRMVRRAVIESSDSSKFENGVAALLFLFGFSPCVQIETDSPDLIVTTPGGRLAIVECTTRVSDFTSKVGKLVHRRGALTKSLQASGHPAQVAAVLVCRLPRDQIAAQSDELRTHNLILVAGEDLAAGFDQVRFPNDPDLMLEEAQARLTDDASGLG
;
A
#
# COMPACT_ATOMS: atom_id res chain seq x y z
N MET A 1 -6.35 -15.54 13.79
CA MET A 1 -7.04 -15.50 15.10
C MET A 1 -6.15 -14.95 16.20
N GLU A 2 -4.97 -15.50 16.45
CA GLU A 2 -4.03 -15.01 17.49
C GLU A 2 -3.78 -13.49 17.42
N ALA A 3 -3.44 -12.96 16.24
CA ALA A 3 -3.26 -11.51 16.08
C ALA A 3 -4.54 -10.71 16.38
N ALA A 4 -5.71 -11.21 16.00
CA ALA A 4 -6.99 -10.55 16.28
C ALA A 4 -7.32 -10.56 17.78
N GLU A 5 -6.93 -11.60 18.52
CA GLU A 5 -7.08 -11.66 19.97
C GLU A 5 -6.25 -10.59 20.69
N ALA A 6 -5.07 -10.26 20.15
CA ALA A 6 -4.25 -9.16 20.65
C ALA A 6 -4.80 -7.77 20.28
N TRP A 7 -5.49 -7.63 19.13
CA TRP A 7 -5.94 -6.33 18.61
C TRP A 7 -7.35 -5.95 19.07
N VAL A 8 -8.28 -6.89 19.07
CA VAL A 8 -9.70 -6.62 19.34
C VAL A 8 -9.90 -6.42 20.85
N CYS A 9 -10.60 -5.35 21.21
CA CYS A 9 -11.03 -5.07 22.59
C CYS A 9 -12.52 -4.73 22.64
N ASP A 10 -13.08 -4.70 23.85
CA ASP A 10 -14.46 -4.27 24.06
C ASP A 10 -14.65 -2.84 23.57
N GLY A 11 -15.80 -2.55 22.97
CA GLY A 11 -16.11 -1.20 22.47
C GLY A 11 -15.90 -1.02 20.97
N TYR A 12 -15.19 -1.96 20.34
CA TYR A 12 -15.03 -2.03 18.88
C TYR A 12 -16.39 -2.05 18.16
N SER A 13 -16.39 -1.50 16.95
CA SER A 13 -17.51 -1.57 16.02
C SER A 13 -17.23 -2.56 14.91
N PHE A 14 -18.27 -3.10 14.29
CA PHE A 14 -18.14 -3.88 13.07
C PHE A 14 -19.05 -3.35 11.96
N ASP A 15 -18.62 -3.57 10.72
CA ASP A 15 -19.34 -3.33 9.47
C ASP A 15 -19.30 -4.62 8.64
N ILE A 16 -20.45 -5.25 8.43
CA ILE A 16 -20.60 -6.44 7.58
C ILE A 16 -21.33 -6.00 6.31
N ARG A 17 -20.68 -6.15 5.17
CA ARG A 17 -21.29 -5.93 3.84
C ARG A 17 -21.37 -7.26 3.14
N PHE A 18 -22.47 -7.53 2.45
CA PHE A 18 -22.67 -8.82 1.83
C PHE A 18 -23.56 -8.73 0.60
N ILE A 19 -23.31 -9.66 -0.30
CA ILE A 19 -24.20 -10.05 -1.37
C ILE A 19 -24.35 -11.57 -1.28
N ALA A 20 -25.56 -12.12 -1.34
CA ALA A 20 -25.79 -13.56 -1.29
C ALA A 20 -27.05 -13.99 -2.06
N ASP A 21 -27.00 -15.18 -2.66
CA ASP A 21 -28.11 -15.82 -3.38
C ASP A 21 -28.70 -16.98 -2.57
N ALA A 22 -29.99 -17.29 -2.75
CA ALA A 22 -30.60 -18.46 -2.12
C ALA A 22 -30.36 -19.72 -2.95
N ASP A 23 -30.11 -20.85 -2.30
CA ASP A 23 -29.85 -22.14 -2.97
C ASP A 23 -30.79 -23.28 -2.56
N GLY A 24 -31.87 -22.93 -1.85
CA GLY A 24 -32.84 -23.87 -1.29
C GLY A 24 -32.41 -24.51 0.03
N GLN A 25 -31.14 -24.45 0.40
CA GLN A 25 -30.62 -24.90 1.71
C GLN A 25 -30.22 -23.73 2.62
N GLY A 26 -30.02 -22.55 2.04
CA GLY A 26 -29.73 -21.31 2.76
C GLY A 26 -29.38 -20.18 1.79
N TYR A 27 -28.57 -19.26 2.28
CA TYR A 27 -28.03 -18.16 1.47
C TYR A 27 -26.52 -18.36 1.28
N ARG A 28 -26.06 -18.31 0.04
CA ARG A 28 -24.66 -18.47 -0.33
C ARG A 28 -24.01 -17.13 -0.61
N ILE A 29 -22.88 -16.86 0.03
CA ILE A 29 -22.21 -15.54 -0.03
C ILE A 29 -21.56 -15.30 -1.39
N TRP A 30 -22.18 -14.47 -2.29
CA TRP A 30 -21.59 -13.56 -3.32
C TRP A 30 -20.14 -13.16 -3.03
N ASP A 31 -20.09 -12.06 -2.34
CA ASP A 31 -18.89 -11.46 -1.84
C ASP A 31 -19.32 -10.83 -0.52
N ALA A 32 -18.44 -10.84 0.45
CA ALA A 32 -18.70 -10.17 1.70
C ALA A 32 -17.43 -9.56 2.24
N SER A 33 -17.60 -8.49 2.99
CA SER A 33 -16.54 -7.88 3.76
C SER A 33 -17.00 -7.71 5.20
N ILE A 34 -16.06 -7.93 6.13
CA ILE A 34 -16.22 -7.71 7.55
C ILE A 34 -15.08 -6.79 7.98
N THR A 35 -15.42 -5.59 8.44
CA THR A 35 -14.44 -4.63 8.94
C THR A 35 -14.70 -4.36 10.41
N LEU A 36 -13.68 -4.55 11.25
CA LEU A 36 -13.72 -4.21 12.67
C LEU A 36 -12.95 -2.92 12.88
N ASN A 37 -13.60 -1.90 13.40
CA ASN A 37 -13.01 -0.59 13.64
C ASN A 37 -12.95 -0.28 15.14
N PRO A 38 -11.82 0.22 15.66
CA PRO A 38 -11.71 0.61 17.06
C PRO A 38 -12.66 1.75 17.45
N LEU A 39 -12.93 2.66 16.51
CA LEU A 39 -13.86 3.76 16.72
C LEU A 39 -15.15 3.51 15.93
N PRO A 40 -16.32 3.87 16.48
CA PRO A 40 -17.58 3.73 15.78
C PRO A 40 -17.65 4.68 14.57
N THR A 41 -18.40 4.29 13.54
CA THR A 41 -18.75 5.20 12.45
C THR A 41 -19.70 6.28 12.95
N SER A 42 -19.59 7.49 12.40
CA SER A 42 -20.45 8.61 12.79
C SER A 42 -21.90 8.49 12.29
N ARG A 43 -22.15 7.58 11.35
CA ARG A 43 -23.45 7.31 10.76
C ARG A 43 -23.67 5.81 10.65
N ASP A 44 -24.88 5.39 10.96
CA ASP A 44 -25.36 4.04 10.68
C ASP A 44 -25.93 4.01 9.27
N ASN A 45 -25.18 3.38 8.38
CA ASN A 45 -25.56 3.15 6.99
C ASN A 45 -26.26 1.81 6.80
N SER A 46 -26.57 1.07 7.87
CA SER A 46 -27.19 -0.25 7.77
C SER A 46 -28.43 -0.24 6.89
N PHE A 47 -28.49 -1.20 5.99
CA PHE A 47 -29.67 -1.51 5.19
C PHE A 47 -29.64 -2.96 4.78
N ARG A 48 -30.81 -3.50 4.47
CA ARG A 48 -30.95 -4.84 3.95
C ARG A 48 -32.08 -4.87 2.96
N ILE A 49 -31.82 -5.47 1.81
CA ILE A 49 -32.82 -5.74 0.79
C ILE A 49 -32.90 -7.25 0.66
N ASP A 50 -34.03 -7.80 1.09
CA ASP A 50 -34.32 -9.23 1.08
C ASP A 50 -35.31 -9.57 -0.04
N SER A 51 -35.07 -10.68 -0.73
CA SER A 51 -36.07 -11.39 -1.52
C SER A 51 -36.00 -12.89 -1.26
N ALA A 52 -36.90 -13.63 -1.91
CA ALA A 52 -36.91 -15.09 -1.88
C ALA A 52 -35.58 -15.70 -2.34
N ASN A 53 -34.92 -15.08 -3.33
CA ASN A 53 -33.75 -15.67 -4.00
C ASN A 53 -32.44 -14.93 -3.73
N PHE A 54 -32.50 -13.80 -3.01
CA PHE A 54 -31.37 -12.89 -2.95
C PHE A 54 -31.40 -12.04 -1.69
N VAL A 55 -30.22 -11.72 -1.17
CA VAL A 55 -30.05 -10.81 -0.03
C VAL A 55 -28.79 -9.98 -0.22
N VAL A 56 -28.94 -8.66 -0.09
CA VAL A 56 -27.82 -7.71 -0.17
C VAL A 56 -27.98 -6.67 0.92
N GLY A 57 -26.87 -6.22 1.49
CA GLY A 57 -26.94 -5.18 2.48
C GLY A 57 -25.65 -4.91 3.21
N GLN A 58 -25.82 -4.07 4.21
CA GLN A 58 -24.82 -3.62 5.15
C GLN A 58 -25.39 -3.67 6.56
N ILE A 59 -24.65 -4.22 7.51
CA ILE A 59 -25.00 -4.23 8.93
C ILE A 59 -23.84 -3.64 9.72
N GLN A 60 -24.11 -2.56 10.42
CA GLN A 60 -23.17 -1.90 11.32
C GLN A 60 -23.65 -2.07 12.76
N ARG A 61 -22.72 -2.34 13.66
CA ARG A 61 -22.94 -2.30 15.11
C ARG A 61 -21.77 -1.66 15.82
N HIS A 62 -22.07 -1.01 16.93
CA HIS A 62 -21.10 -0.28 17.74
C HIS A 62 -21.04 -0.87 19.15
N HIS A 63 -19.91 -0.65 19.82
CA HIS A 63 -19.69 -1.04 21.21
C HIS A 63 -19.92 -2.53 21.49
N GLU A 64 -19.46 -3.38 20.58
CA GLU A 64 -19.56 -4.83 20.72
C GLU A 64 -18.52 -5.36 21.70
N SER A 65 -18.83 -6.48 22.35
CA SER A 65 -17.87 -7.15 23.24
C SER A 65 -16.79 -7.87 22.44
N LYS A 66 -15.57 -7.91 22.97
CA LYS A 66 -14.43 -8.66 22.42
C LYS A 66 -14.81 -10.10 22.12
N LYS A 67 -15.56 -10.75 23.02
CA LYS A 67 -16.04 -12.13 22.83
C LYS A 67 -16.97 -12.27 21.61
N SER A 68 -17.93 -11.35 21.45
CA SER A 68 -18.84 -11.31 20.29
C SER A 68 -18.06 -11.14 18.99
N LEU A 69 -17.12 -10.19 18.97
CA LEU A 69 -16.29 -9.88 17.81
C LEU A 69 -15.36 -11.03 17.43
N LEU A 70 -14.70 -11.67 18.40
CA LEU A 70 -13.87 -12.84 18.11
C LEU A 70 -14.69 -14.02 17.60
N ALA A 71 -15.92 -14.22 18.10
CA ALA A 71 -16.82 -15.24 17.58
C ALA A 71 -17.31 -14.92 16.15
N LEU A 72 -17.52 -13.64 15.83
CA LEU A 72 -17.81 -13.20 14.45
C LEU A 72 -16.64 -13.51 13.52
N LEU A 73 -15.40 -13.18 13.93
CA LEU A 73 -14.20 -13.45 13.14
C LEU A 73 -13.99 -14.96 12.93
N ASP A 74 -14.12 -15.76 13.99
CA ASP A 74 -13.96 -17.22 13.95
C ASP A 74 -14.94 -17.87 12.96
N ARG A 75 -16.22 -17.49 13.03
CA ARG A 75 -17.24 -17.93 12.07
C ARG A 75 -16.92 -17.49 10.64
N ALA A 76 -16.49 -16.25 10.45
CA ALA A 76 -16.11 -15.76 9.13
C ALA A 76 -14.92 -16.54 8.55
N THR A 77 -13.93 -16.91 9.37
CA THR A 77 -12.82 -17.78 8.93
C THR A 77 -13.26 -19.19 8.55
N SER A 78 -14.39 -19.64 9.10
CA SER A 78 -15.08 -20.87 8.73
C SER A 78 -16.09 -20.69 7.59
N GLY A 79 -16.09 -19.53 6.92
CA GLY A 79 -16.98 -19.24 5.80
C GLY A 79 -18.44 -18.98 6.20
N VAL A 80 -18.74 -18.63 7.44
CA VAL A 80 -20.11 -18.38 7.90
C VAL A 80 -20.27 -16.94 8.39
N ILE A 81 -21.29 -16.24 7.89
CA ILE A 81 -21.69 -14.92 8.38
C ILE A 81 -23.11 -15.02 8.93
N ARG A 82 -23.28 -14.74 10.23
CA ARG A 82 -24.60 -14.78 10.87
C ARG A 82 -25.26 -13.41 10.85
N LEU A 83 -26.39 -13.31 10.18
CA LEU A 83 -27.31 -12.19 10.28
C LEU A 83 -28.35 -12.47 11.40
N PRO A 84 -29.16 -11.48 11.83
CA PRO A 84 -30.12 -11.67 12.93
C PRO A 84 -31.11 -12.84 12.73
N ASP A 85 -31.53 -13.08 11.49
CA ASP A 85 -32.60 -14.01 11.11
C ASP A 85 -32.14 -15.11 10.14
N LYS A 86 -30.89 -15.10 9.67
CA LYS A 86 -30.36 -16.06 8.70
C LYS A 86 -28.84 -16.20 8.81
N GLU A 87 -28.31 -17.31 8.31
CA GLU A 87 -26.87 -17.50 8.12
C GLU A 87 -26.55 -17.47 6.62
N LEU A 88 -25.46 -16.77 6.28
CA LEU A 88 -24.87 -16.78 4.95
C LEU A 88 -23.67 -17.72 4.99
N ILE A 89 -23.55 -18.57 3.97
CA ILE A 89 -22.52 -19.60 3.90
C ILE A 89 -21.65 -19.35 2.66
N LEU A 90 -20.34 -19.30 2.83
CA LEU A 90 -19.38 -19.24 1.74
C LEU A 90 -19.32 -20.64 1.10
N PRO A 91 -19.69 -20.79 -0.18
CA PRO A 91 -19.72 -22.10 -0.80
C PRO A 91 -18.30 -22.67 -0.92
N SER A 92 -18.14 -23.97 -0.65
CA SER A 92 -16.86 -24.66 -0.78
C SER A 92 -17.06 -26.11 -1.18
N ASP A 93 -16.27 -26.60 -2.13
CA ASP A 93 -16.15 -28.01 -2.52
C ASP A 93 -14.92 -28.68 -1.87
N ARG A 94 -14.05 -27.86 -1.25
CA ARG A 94 -12.75 -28.20 -0.67
C ARG A 94 -12.54 -27.39 0.62
N PRO A 95 -11.47 -27.64 1.40
CA PRO A 95 -11.05 -26.69 2.43
C PRO A 95 -10.84 -25.29 1.83
N PHE A 96 -11.21 -24.25 2.58
CA PHE A 96 -11.03 -22.87 2.12
C PHE A 96 -9.55 -22.54 1.86
N ASN A 97 -9.31 -21.75 0.82
CA ASN A 97 -8.01 -21.14 0.60
C ASN A 97 -7.97 -19.80 1.33
N PHE A 98 -6.81 -19.50 1.93
CA PHE A 98 -6.61 -18.28 2.69
C PHE A 98 -5.56 -17.42 2.00
N TYR A 99 -5.86 -16.14 1.85
CA TYR A 99 -4.90 -15.13 1.43
C TYR A 99 -4.82 -14.04 2.50
N SER A 100 -3.61 -13.54 2.76
CA SER A 100 -3.42 -12.43 3.68
C SER A 100 -2.38 -11.48 3.12
N GLU A 101 -2.73 -10.20 3.16
CA GLU A 101 -1.83 -9.11 2.78
C GLU A 101 -0.74 -8.89 3.85
N MET A 102 -0.91 -9.45 5.05
CA MET A 102 0.08 -9.38 6.13
C MET A 102 1.37 -10.14 5.79
N SER A 103 1.32 -11.03 4.79
CA SER A 103 2.51 -11.74 4.29
C SER A 103 3.50 -10.82 3.56
N HIS A 104 3.06 -9.63 3.13
CA HIS A 104 3.93 -8.62 2.55
C HIS A 104 4.81 -8.01 3.65
N ARG A 105 6.08 -8.44 3.67
CA ARG A 105 7.14 -7.84 4.48
C ARG A 105 7.25 -6.37 4.08
N ASP A 106 7.40 -5.48 5.05
CA ASP A 106 7.71 -4.05 4.86
C ASP A 106 6.59 -3.03 4.60
N ARG A 107 5.31 -3.35 4.81
CA ARG A 107 4.25 -2.34 4.73
C ARG A 107 4.41 -1.19 5.75
N TRP A 108 4.13 0.05 5.30
CA TRP A 108 4.17 1.26 6.13
C TRP A 108 3.02 1.34 7.12
N PHE A 109 1.87 0.79 6.72
CA PHE A 109 0.70 0.60 7.57
C PHE A 109 0.13 -0.78 7.25
N SER A 110 -0.21 -1.51 8.30
CA SER A 110 -0.81 -2.83 8.22
C SER A 110 -2.00 -2.85 9.15
N GLU A 111 -3.17 -3.13 8.60
CA GLU A 111 -4.28 -3.69 9.36
C GLU A 111 -4.22 -5.23 9.30
N LEU A 112 -4.91 -5.92 10.20
CA LEU A 112 -5.05 -7.36 10.03
C LEU A 112 -5.95 -7.62 8.82
N HIS A 113 -5.49 -8.45 7.90
CA HIS A 113 -6.22 -8.80 6.69
C HIS A 113 -6.26 -10.31 6.52
N LEU A 114 -7.45 -10.84 6.22
CA LEU A 114 -7.64 -12.22 5.80
C LEU A 114 -8.74 -12.29 4.74
N GLN A 115 -8.45 -12.95 3.64
CA GLN A 115 -9.44 -13.30 2.63
C GLN A 115 -9.65 -14.81 2.67
N VAL A 116 -10.91 -15.22 2.86
CA VAL A 116 -11.36 -16.61 2.82
C VAL A 116 -11.99 -16.84 1.46
N LEU A 117 -11.40 -17.73 0.66
CA LEU A 117 -11.82 -18.01 -0.70
C LEU A 117 -12.61 -19.33 -0.76
N GLY A 118 -13.83 -19.23 -1.28
CA GLY A 118 -14.70 -20.37 -1.58
C GLY A 118 -14.55 -20.84 -3.03
N THR A 119 -15.60 -21.45 -3.56
CA THR A 119 -15.65 -21.93 -4.94
C THR A 119 -16.09 -20.87 -5.95
N ALA A 120 -15.69 -21.09 -7.20
CA ALA A 120 -16.23 -20.37 -8.35
C ALA A 120 -17.73 -20.63 -8.45
N ARG A 121 -18.49 -19.63 -8.90
CA ARG A 121 -19.95 -19.76 -8.97
C ARG A 121 -20.53 -19.70 -10.37
N PRO A 122 -21.67 -20.40 -10.57
CA PRO A 122 -22.46 -20.22 -11.77
C PRO A 122 -22.92 -18.77 -11.82
N HIS A 123 -22.81 -18.19 -13.02
CA HIS A 123 -23.27 -16.83 -13.25
C HIS A 123 -24.80 -16.83 -13.17
N PRO A 124 -25.41 -15.84 -12.49
CA PRO A 124 -26.86 -15.69 -12.54
C PRO A 124 -27.30 -15.50 -14.00
N SER A 125 -28.41 -16.12 -14.37
CA SER A 125 -28.98 -15.95 -15.70
C SER A 125 -29.41 -14.49 -15.91
N PRO A 126 -29.48 -14.01 -17.18
CA PRO A 126 -29.95 -12.64 -17.46
C PRO A 126 -31.35 -12.33 -16.90
N VAL A 127 -32.22 -13.34 -16.81
CA VAL A 127 -33.57 -13.20 -16.23
C VAL A 127 -33.48 -13.00 -14.72
N GLU A 128 -32.67 -13.79 -14.02
CA GLU A 128 -32.44 -13.64 -12.58
C GLU A 128 -31.82 -12.28 -12.26
N LEU A 129 -30.83 -11.84 -13.04
CA LEU A 129 -30.24 -10.50 -12.90
C LEU A 129 -31.28 -9.39 -13.07
N THR A 130 -32.14 -9.50 -14.08
CA THR A 130 -33.22 -8.51 -14.31
C THR A 130 -34.19 -8.44 -13.13
N ILE A 131 -34.53 -9.60 -12.54
CA ILE A 131 -35.40 -9.66 -11.34
C ILE A 131 -34.71 -8.98 -10.15
N VAL A 132 -33.43 -9.28 -9.91
CA VAL A 132 -32.64 -8.67 -8.85
C VAL A 132 -32.53 -7.16 -9.04
N ASP A 133 -32.21 -6.69 -10.24
CA ASP A 133 -32.09 -5.25 -10.54
C ASP A 133 -33.42 -4.50 -10.30
N ASN A 134 -34.54 -5.05 -10.77
CA ASN A 134 -35.85 -4.43 -10.55
C ASN A 134 -36.26 -4.42 -9.07
N MET A 135 -35.89 -5.45 -8.32
CA MET A 135 -36.06 -5.47 -6.86
C MET A 135 -35.23 -4.38 -6.19
N LEU A 136 -33.97 -4.19 -6.60
CA LEU A 136 -33.10 -3.15 -6.05
C LEU A 136 -33.65 -1.74 -6.34
N ARG A 137 -34.12 -1.49 -7.56
CA ARG A 137 -34.75 -0.23 -7.97
C ARG A 137 -36.04 0.09 -7.22
N SER A 138 -36.78 -0.94 -6.80
CA SER A 138 -38.07 -0.79 -6.09
C SER A 138 -37.95 -0.82 -4.56
N SER A 139 -36.74 -1.04 -4.03
CA SER A 139 -36.49 -1.05 -2.60
C SER A 139 -36.60 0.34 -1.97
N CYS A 140 -36.70 0.40 -0.63
CA CYS A 140 -36.79 1.69 0.09
C CYS A 140 -35.55 2.58 -0.08
N ARG A 141 -34.39 1.98 -0.33
CA ARG A 141 -33.13 2.65 -0.69
C ARG A 141 -32.76 2.19 -2.09
N PRO A 142 -33.27 2.85 -3.14
CA PRO A 142 -33.15 2.34 -4.50
C PRO A 142 -31.70 2.35 -4.97
N PHE A 143 -31.33 1.29 -5.68
CA PHE A 143 -30.08 1.20 -6.46
C PHE A 143 -30.45 0.97 -7.93
N ASP A 144 -29.62 1.45 -8.86
CA ASP A 144 -29.85 1.28 -10.31
C ASP A 144 -29.69 -0.17 -10.79
N GLY A 145 -29.13 -1.03 -9.94
CA GLY A 145 -29.01 -2.45 -10.16
C GLY A 145 -27.96 -3.06 -9.25
N LEU A 146 -27.64 -4.33 -9.49
CA LEU A 146 -26.70 -5.09 -8.67
C LEU A 146 -25.27 -4.54 -8.76
N ALA A 147 -24.86 -4.04 -9.93
CA ALA A 147 -23.55 -3.42 -10.10
C ALA A 147 -23.40 -2.13 -9.27
N ASP A 148 -24.44 -1.30 -9.22
CA ASP A 148 -24.50 -0.08 -8.41
C ASP A 148 -24.47 -0.41 -6.90
N ALA A 149 -25.28 -1.38 -6.46
CA ALA A 149 -25.26 -1.86 -5.08
C ALA A 149 -23.89 -2.44 -4.67
N ALA A 150 -23.27 -3.23 -5.54
CA ALA A 150 -21.94 -3.80 -5.30
C ALA A 150 -20.87 -2.70 -5.21
N ALA A 151 -20.90 -1.71 -6.11
CA ALA A 151 -19.99 -0.57 -6.08
C ALA A 151 -20.17 0.27 -4.81
N TRP A 152 -21.41 0.52 -4.37
CA TRP A 152 -21.70 1.22 -3.11
C TRP A 152 -21.14 0.47 -1.88
N LEU A 153 -21.27 -0.86 -1.88
CA LEU A 153 -20.77 -1.72 -0.81
C LEU A 153 -19.25 -1.96 -0.86
N ASP A 154 -18.58 -1.53 -1.94
CA ASP A 154 -17.19 -1.88 -2.25
C ASP A 154 -16.98 -3.41 -2.31
N LEU A 155 -17.90 -4.08 -3.00
CA LEU A 155 -17.91 -5.54 -3.23
C LEU A 155 -17.87 -5.84 -4.72
N ARG A 156 -17.47 -7.08 -5.06
CA ARG A 156 -17.44 -7.52 -6.46
C ARG A 156 -18.85 -7.81 -6.97
N ALA A 157 -19.17 -7.21 -8.11
CA ALA A 157 -20.42 -7.44 -8.80
C ALA A 157 -20.45 -8.86 -9.42
N PRO A 158 -21.51 -9.64 -9.18
CA PRO A 158 -21.74 -10.94 -9.78
C PRO A 158 -21.86 -10.86 -11.31
N GLY A 159 -21.19 -11.77 -12.02
CA GLY A 159 -21.32 -11.91 -13.47
C GLY A 159 -20.24 -11.24 -14.33
N ASN A 160 -19.32 -10.48 -13.73
CA ASN A 160 -18.24 -9.80 -14.47
C ASN A 160 -16.95 -10.63 -14.63
N SER A 161 -16.84 -11.79 -13.98
CA SER A 161 -15.65 -12.65 -13.98
C SER A 161 -15.96 -14.03 -13.39
N SER A 162 -15.16 -15.04 -13.72
CA SER A 162 -15.18 -16.38 -13.11
C SER A 162 -14.58 -16.40 -11.69
N ASP A 163 -14.80 -15.33 -10.93
CA ASP A 163 -14.13 -15.12 -9.66
C ASP A 163 -14.67 -16.07 -8.58
N LEU A 164 -13.78 -16.41 -7.65
CA LEU A 164 -14.12 -17.17 -6.47
C LEU A 164 -14.96 -16.30 -5.52
N ALA A 165 -15.99 -16.93 -4.94
CA ALA A 165 -16.68 -16.38 -3.78
C ALA A 165 -15.67 -16.05 -2.67
N ALA A 166 -15.84 -14.93 -1.97
CA ALA A 166 -14.94 -14.61 -0.87
C ALA A 166 -15.62 -13.92 0.32
N VAL A 167 -14.98 -14.06 1.48
CA VAL A 167 -15.19 -13.20 2.65
C VAL A 167 -13.88 -12.50 2.95
N ILE A 168 -13.87 -11.18 2.88
CA ILE A 168 -12.72 -10.34 3.23
C ILE A 168 -12.89 -9.85 4.66
N VAL A 169 -11.89 -10.06 5.50
CA VAL A 169 -11.89 -9.66 6.90
C VAL A 169 -10.77 -8.65 7.11
N ARG A 170 -11.11 -7.49 7.66
CA ARG A 170 -10.18 -6.42 8.04
C ARG A 170 -10.38 -6.02 9.50
N VAL A 171 -9.29 -5.86 10.26
CA VAL A 171 -9.33 -5.39 11.65
C VAL A 171 -8.39 -4.21 11.83
N GLY A 172 -8.96 -3.05 12.11
CA GLY A 172 -8.22 -1.83 12.39
C GLY A 172 -7.47 -1.89 13.72
N PRO A 173 -6.27 -1.28 13.81
CA PRO A 173 -5.45 -1.35 15.01
C PRO A 173 -6.06 -0.54 16.16
N PRO A 174 -6.03 -1.04 17.41
CA PRO A 174 -6.55 -0.33 18.57
C PRO A 174 -5.67 0.84 19.01
N VAL A 175 -4.45 0.94 18.51
CA VAL A 175 -3.51 2.01 18.85
C VAL A 175 -2.74 2.45 17.61
N ASP A 176 -2.50 3.75 17.50
CA ASP A 176 -1.70 4.30 16.42
C ASP A 176 -0.90 5.57 16.81
N LEU A 177 0.11 5.91 16.01
CA LEU A 177 0.90 7.14 16.13
C LEU A 177 0.11 8.36 15.62
N ILE A 178 0.21 9.48 16.34
CA ILE A 178 -0.41 10.75 15.95
C ILE A 178 0.66 11.65 15.33
N PHE A 179 0.79 11.57 14.01
CA PHE A 179 1.92 12.16 13.29
C PHE A 179 2.10 13.65 13.48
N ASP A 180 1.01 14.41 13.51
CA ASP A 180 1.07 15.86 13.67
C ASP A 180 1.52 16.27 15.09
N GLU A 181 1.56 15.33 16.04
CA GLU A 181 2.02 15.52 17.42
C GLU A 181 3.36 14.81 17.70
N CYS A 182 3.90 14.10 16.71
CA CYS A 182 5.20 13.44 16.81
C CYS A 182 6.26 14.29 16.11
N MET A 183 7.44 14.43 16.72
CA MET A 183 8.52 15.25 16.16
C MET A 183 9.90 14.74 16.57
N LEU A 184 10.85 14.81 15.64
CA LEU A 184 12.27 14.66 15.93
C LEU A 184 12.92 16.06 15.90
N ALA A 185 13.56 16.47 16.98
CA ALA A 185 14.29 17.73 17.04
C ALA A 185 15.47 17.63 18.01
N GLY A 186 16.67 17.98 17.55
CA GLY A 186 17.85 18.08 18.39
C GLY A 186 18.23 16.74 19.04
N ASP A 187 18.14 15.63 18.30
CA ASP A 187 18.34 14.26 18.79
C ASP A 187 17.28 13.74 19.78
N ARG A 188 16.19 14.47 20.01
CA ARG A 188 15.06 13.98 20.81
C ARG A 188 13.87 13.66 19.92
N LEU A 189 13.38 12.43 20.00
CA LEU A 189 12.13 12.01 19.38
C LEU A 189 11.01 12.09 20.43
N ASP A 190 10.08 13.02 20.23
CA ASP A 190 8.83 13.11 20.96
C ASP A 190 7.75 12.33 20.16
N VAL A 191 7.13 11.32 20.76
CA VAL A 191 6.03 10.54 20.14
C VAL A 191 4.75 10.61 20.96
N THR A 192 3.63 10.69 20.25
CA THR A 192 2.29 10.58 20.80
C THR A 192 1.54 9.43 20.12
N LEU A 193 0.89 8.60 20.95
CA LEU A 193 0.04 7.50 20.53
C LEU A 193 -1.37 7.70 21.07
N HIS A 194 -2.38 7.35 20.27
CA HIS A 194 -3.75 7.19 20.78
C HIS A 194 -4.12 5.71 20.75
N ALA A 195 -4.49 5.19 21.91
CA ALA A 195 -5.04 3.84 22.08
C ALA A 195 -6.54 3.89 22.38
N HIS A 196 -7.25 2.84 21.99
CA HIS A 196 -8.64 2.61 22.38
C HIS A 196 -8.74 2.47 23.92
N PRO A 197 -9.78 3.00 24.59
CA PRO A 197 -9.85 3.05 26.06
C PRO A 197 -9.73 1.69 26.75
N ALA A 198 -10.33 0.66 26.14
CA ALA A 198 -10.36 -0.71 26.64
C ALA A 198 -9.16 -1.56 26.19
N PHE A 199 -8.22 -0.98 25.43
CA PHE A 199 -7.05 -1.70 24.96
C PHE A 199 -6.02 -1.90 26.08
N ASP A 200 -5.46 -3.11 26.13
CA ASP A 200 -4.35 -3.43 27.02
C ASP A 200 -3.03 -2.93 26.41
N VAL A 201 -2.60 -1.78 26.91
CA VAL A 201 -1.43 -1.06 26.42
C VAL A 201 -0.10 -1.78 26.67
N ASP A 202 -0.08 -2.81 27.53
CA ASP A 202 1.13 -3.61 27.75
C ASP A 202 1.48 -4.48 26.52
N ASN A 203 0.53 -4.67 25.60
CA ASN A 203 0.76 -5.34 24.31
C ASN A 203 1.39 -4.43 23.24
N VAL A 204 1.62 -3.15 23.55
CA VAL A 204 2.27 -2.21 22.64
C VAL A 204 3.76 -2.48 22.57
N GLY A 205 4.26 -2.74 21.37
CA GLY A 205 5.68 -2.65 21.04
C GLY A 205 5.96 -1.35 20.30
N LEU A 206 7.00 -0.62 20.69
CA LEU A 206 7.51 0.50 19.92
C LEU A 206 9.02 0.35 19.82
N ALA A 207 9.50 0.15 18.61
CA ALA A 207 10.91 0.11 18.30
C ALA A 207 11.31 1.36 17.53
N VAL A 208 12.51 1.86 17.79
CA VAL A 208 13.08 2.98 17.05
C VAL A 208 14.43 2.59 16.47
N ARG A 209 14.74 3.16 15.30
CA ARG A 209 16.06 3.09 14.67
C ARG A 209 16.46 4.48 14.20
N ALA A 210 17.43 5.08 14.86
CA ALA A 210 18.03 6.33 14.39
C ALA A 210 19.00 6.09 13.22
N GLY A 211 19.09 7.06 12.32
CA GLY A 211 20.05 7.14 11.24
C GLY A 211 20.64 8.56 11.15
N PRO A 212 21.78 8.73 10.46
CA PRO A 212 22.45 7.73 9.63
C PRO A 212 23.55 6.91 10.33
N ARG A 213 24.03 7.26 11.54
CA ARG A 213 25.41 6.94 11.94
C ARG A 213 25.70 5.83 12.97
N ASP A 214 24.73 5.23 13.64
CA ASP A 214 25.06 4.31 14.76
C ASP A 214 24.66 2.83 14.55
N GLY A 215 24.30 2.44 13.32
CA GLY A 215 24.17 1.03 12.93
C GLY A 215 23.20 0.20 13.79
N LEU A 216 23.72 -0.74 14.59
CA LEU A 216 22.94 -1.53 15.54
C LEU A 216 22.71 -0.80 16.88
N ASN A 217 23.63 0.09 17.27
CA ASN A 217 23.55 0.82 18.54
C ASN A 217 22.41 1.86 18.53
N SER A 218 21.99 2.31 17.34
CA SER A 218 20.83 3.20 17.18
C SER A 218 19.46 2.53 17.31
N ARG A 219 19.43 1.21 17.52
CA ARG A 219 18.20 0.41 17.53
C ARG A 219 17.78 0.12 18.96
N ARG A 220 16.58 0.55 19.35
CA ARG A 220 16.07 0.40 20.72
C ARG A 220 14.60 0.00 20.73
N GLN A 221 14.22 -0.81 21.71
CA GLN A 221 12.83 -0.99 22.13
C GLN A 221 12.52 0.04 23.20
N VAL A 222 11.50 0.86 22.95
CA VAL A 222 11.17 2.04 23.76
C VAL A 222 9.72 2.01 24.26
N ALA A 223 9.01 0.88 24.09
CA ALA A 223 7.64 0.71 24.58
C ALA A 223 7.47 1.05 26.07
N ARG A 224 8.47 0.69 26.90
CA ARG A 224 8.47 0.96 28.35
C ARG A 224 8.68 2.43 28.71
N GLU A 225 9.12 3.24 27.76
CA GLU A 225 9.31 4.68 27.93
C GLU A 225 7.98 5.45 27.71
N ILE A 226 6.95 4.77 27.18
CA ILE A 226 5.62 5.35 26.96
C ILE A 226 4.91 5.54 28.29
N LYS A 227 4.55 6.78 28.59
CA LYS A 227 3.72 7.18 29.71
C LYS A 227 2.27 7.29 29.24
N TRP A 228 1.45 6.34 29.66
CA TRP A 228 0.03 6.33 29.36
C TRP A 228 -0.75 7.22 30.33
N GLY A 229 -1.55 8.12 29.79
CA GLY A 229 -2.43 9.01 30.52
C GLY A 229 -3.78 8.36 30.87
N ALA A 230 -4.63 9.14 31.55
CA ALA A 230 -6.02 8.78 31.76
C ALA A 230 -6.80 8.83 30.45
N VAL A 231 -7.91 8.08 30.37
CA VAL A 231 -8.82 8.12 29.21
C VAL A 231 -9.51 9.49 29.13
N ARG A 232 -9.47 10.10 27.94
CA ARG A 232 -10.14 11.36 27.59
C ARG A 232 -10.67 11.25 26.16
N ASP A 233 -11.85 11.80 25.88
CA ASP A 233 -12.47 11.80 24.55
C ASP A 233 -12.47 10.43 23.85
N ASP A 234 -12.85 9.38 24.60
CA ASP A 234 -12.85 7.98 24.16
C ASP A 234 -11.49 7.47 23.65
N ARG A 235 -10.39 8.00 24.17
CA ARG A 235 -9.02 7.59 23.83
C ARG A 235 -8.12 7.60 25.06
N ARG A 236 -7.08 6.76 25.03
CA ARG A 236 -5.98 6.79 25.99
C ARG A 236 -4.74 7.30 25.28
N GLU A 237 -4.26 8.46 25.69
CA GLU A 237 -3.05 9.05 25.15
C GLU A 237 -1.79 8.42 25.78
N GLY A 238 -0.79 8.12 24.96
CA GLY A 238 0.52 7.65 25.40
C GLY A 238 1.60 8.56 24.83
N THR A 239 2.51 9.05 25.68
CA THR A 239 3.60 9.93 25.25
C THR A 239 4.95 9.35 25.64
N ALA A 240 5.95 9.48 24.77
CA ALA A 240 7.34 9.14 25.10
C ALA A 240 8.30 10.19 24.55
N GLN A 241 9.36 10.44 25.31
CA GLN A 241 10.48 11.29 24.89
C GLN A 241 11.73 10.41 24.85
N ILE A 242 12.27 10.23 23.66
CA ILE A 242 13.34 9.27 23.41
C ILE A 242 14.58 10.05 23.01
N GLU A 243 15.57 10.06 23.89
CA GLU A 243 16.88 10.64 23.63
C GLU A 243 17.69 9.73 22.72
N LEU A 244 18.25 10.30 21.66
CA LEU A 244 19.04 9.61 20.64
C LEU A 244 20.41 10.28 20.50
N GLN A 245 21.29 9.70 19.69
CA GLN A 245 22.60 10.26 19.41
C GLN A 245 22.74 10.49 17.92
N HIS A 246 23.06 11.73 17.53
CA HIS A 246 23.36 12.11 16.14
C HIS A 246 22.31 11.63 15.11
N ALA A 247 21.03 11.71 15.48
CA ALA A 247 19.90 11.30 14.70
C ALA A 247 19.42 12.45 13.81
N ASP A 248 19.62 12.30 12.50
CA ASP A 248 19.03 13.19 11.49
C ASP A 248 17.63 12.68 11.10
N ALA A 249 17.39 11.38 11.28
CA ALA A 249 16.15 10.69 10.99
C ALA A 249 15.94 9.50 11.94
N VAL A 250 14.70 9.18 12.25
CA VAL A 250 14.33 8.04 13.10
C VAL A 250 13.17 7.27 12.51
N LEU A 251 13.35 5.96 12.32
CA LEU A 251 12.27 5.05 11.98
C LEU A 251 11.63 4.53 13.26
N ALA A 252 10.39 4.93 13.52
CA ALA A 252 9.53 4.32 14.53
C ALA A 252 8.75 3.15 13.92
N MET A 253 8.68 2.05 14.65
CA MET A 253 7.96 0.83 14.27
C MET A 253 7.03 0.44 15.42
N LEU A 254 5.74 0.72 15.24
CA LEU A 254 4.67 0.37 16.17
C LEU A 254 4.20 -1.06 15.89
N MET A 255 4.10 -1.85 16.94
CA MET A 255 3.68 -3.25 16.93
C MET A 255 2.61 -3.47 18.00
N ILE A 256 1.74 -4.45 17.76
CA ILE A 256 0.79 -4.96 18.76
C ILE A 256 0.94 -6.47 18.77
N GLY A 257 1.33 -7.02 19.92
CA GLY A 257 1.75 -8.41 20.02
C GLY A 257 2.90 -8.70 19.04
N SER A 258 2.69 -9.67 18.14
CA SER A 258 3.67 -10.08 17.12
C SER A 258 3.53 -9.36 15.77
N SER A 259 2.54 -8.46 15.63
CA SER A 259 2.21 -7.82 14.34
C SER A 259 2.66 -6.37 14.28
N THR A 260 3.38 -5.99 13.23
CA THR A 260 3.69 -4.59 12.92
C THR A 260 2.43 -3.88 12.44
N VAL A 261 2.05 -2.80 13.13
CA VAL A 261 0.92 -1.92 12.76
C VAL A 261 1.40 -0.85 11.81
N ARG A 262 2.48 -0.17 12.18
CA ARG A 262 2.92 1.04 11.50
C ARG A 262 4.42 1.18 11.53
N ARG A 263 4.95 1.67 10.42
CA ARG A 263 6.30 2.19 10.30
C ARG A 263 6.15 3.67 9.97
N GLN A 264 6.95 4.53 10.59
CA GLN A 264 6.96 5.94 10.27
C GLN A 264 8.37 6.49 10.49
N TRP A 265 8.84 7.27 9.53
CA TRP A 265 10.07 8.03 9.71
C TRP A 265 9.74 9.44 10.18
N PHE A 266 10.49 9.89 11.18
CA PHE A 266 10.56 11.28 11.61
C PHE A 266 11.92 11.84 11.19
N LEU A 267 11.93 13.06 10.68
CA LEU A 267 13.15 13.76 10.26
C LEU A 267 13.37 14.95 11.19
N ASP A 268 14.62 15.24 11.52
CA ASP A 268 14.99 16.48 12.20
C ASP A 268 15.12 17.58 11.12
N PRO A 269 14.22 18.58 11.08
CA PRO A 269 14.28 19.61 10.04
C PRO A 269 15.59 20.42 10.08
N ALA A 270 16.24 20.53 11.24
CA ALA A 270 17.48 21.28 11.40
C ALA A 270 18.72 20.49 10.94
N LYS A 271 18.62 19.15 10.83
CA LYS A 271 19.74 18.26 10.43
C LYS A 271 19.51 17.55 9.12
N ALA A 272 18.30 17.63 8.57
CA ALA A 272 17.92 16.96 7.34
C ALA A 272 18.87 17.35 6.20
N ARG A 273 19.61 16.36 5.73
CA ARG A 273 20.67 16.54 4.72
C ARG A 273 20.14 16.72 3.31
N ASN A 274 18.89 16.33 3.08
CA ASN A 274 18.24 16.45 1.78
C ASN A 274 17.24 17.61 1.79
N ASN A 275 17.71 18.80 1.40
CA ASN A 275 16.87 19.99 1.28
C ASN A 275 15.73 19.82 0.26
N ARG A 276 15.91 18.98 -0.77
CA ARG A 276 14.87 18.70 -1.76
C ARG A 276 13.72 17.91 -1.14
N LEU A 277 14.05 16.97 -0.26
CA LEU A 277 13.05 16.23 0.53
C LEU A 277 12.25 17.16 1.43
N LEU A 278 12.92 18.05 2.17
CA LEU A 278 12.24 19.04 3.02
C LEU A 278 11.29 19.94 2.20
N ALA A 279 11.77 20.45 1.06
CA ALA A 279 10.99 21.32 0.19
C ALA A 279 9.72 20.65 -0.33
N ILE A 280 9.81 19.38 -0.76
CA ILE A 280 8.64 18.63 -1.23
C ILE A 280 7.73 18.27 -0.06
N GLN A 281 8.26 17.77 1.05
CA GLN A 281 7.45 17.35 2.20
C GLN A 281 6.66 18.50 2.85
N HIS A 282 7.12 19.74 2.68
CA HIS A 282 6.37 20.91 3.10
C HIS A 282 4.98 20.99 2.44
N PHE A 283 4.85 20.56 1.18
CA PHE A 283 3.60 20.59 0.42
C PHE A 283 2.95 19.20 0.27
N ASP A 284 3.75 18.14 0.22
CA ASP A 284 3.33 16.75 0.13
C ASP A 284 3.82 15.98 1.36
N LYS A 285 3.09 16.14 2.49
CA LYS A 285 3.39 15.45 3.75
C LYS A 285 3.58 13.96 3.50
N ASP A 286 4.68 13.39 4.00
CA ASP A 286 5.08 11.98 3.82
C ASP A 286 5.28 11.51 2.37
N LEU A 287 5.38 12.43 1.39
CA LEU A 287 5.43 12.13 -0.04
C LEU A 287 4.22 11.32 -0.53
N ARG A 288 3.02 11.52 0.06
CA ARG A 288 1.81 10.74 -0.25
C ARG A 288 1.45 10.84 -1.73
N MET A 289 1.45 12.04 -2.28
CA MET A 289 1.06 12.27 -3.68
C MET A 289 2.12 11.73 -4.64
N VAL A 290 3.40 11.95 -4.35
CA VAL A 290 4.50 11.38 -5.16
C VAL A 290 4.47 9.85 -5.10
N ARG A 291 4.30 9.25 -3.92
CA ARG A 291 4.20 7.78 -3.76
C ARG A 291 3.01 7.21 -4.51
N ARG A 292 1.83 7.83 -4.41
CA ARG A 292 0.64 7.42 -5.16
C ARG A 292 0.88 7.49 -6.67
N ALA A 293 1.53 8.56 -7.14
CA ALA A 293 1.87 8.71 -8.55
C ALA A 293 2.81 7.60 -9.06
N VAL A 294 3.84 7.25 -8.28
CA VAL A 294 4.84 6.24 -8.66
C VAL A 294 4.32 4.80 -8.50
N ILE A 295 3.61 4.50 -7.41
CA ILE A 295 3.28 3.13 -7.03
C ILE A 295 1.86 2.72 -7.45
N GLU A 296 0.89 3.63 -7.37
CA GLU A 296 -0.53 3.28 -7.47
C GLU A 296 -1.18 3.75 -8.78
N SER A 297 -0.72 4.86 -9.36
CA SER A 297 -1.36 5.49 -10.51
C SER A 297 -1.33 4.62 -11.78
N SER A 298 -2.51 4.34 -12.35
CA SER A 298 -2.64 3.69 -13.67
C SER A 298 -2.43 4.66 -14.84
N ASP A 299 -2.43 5.96 -14.58
CA ASP A 299 -2.19 7.04 -15.54
C ASP A 299 -0.67 7.19 -15.77
N SER A 300 -0.24 7.00 -17.03
CA SER A 300 1.17 7.03 -17.44
C SER A 300 1.81 8.40 -17.21
N SER A 301 1.10 9.49 -17.50
CA SER A 301 1.64 10.84 -17.31
C SER A 301 1.83 11.16 -15.83
N LYS A 302 0.95 10.66 -14.95
CA LYS A 302 1.17 10.79 -13.50
C LYS A 302 2.36 9.95 -13.03
N PHE A 303 2.53 8.74 -13.57
CA PHE A 303 3.67 7.89 -13.26
C PHE A 303 4.99 8.55 -13.65
N GLU A 304 5.09 9.08 -14.87
CA GLU A 304 6.26 9.84 -15.36
C GLU A 304 6.60 11.04 -14.47
N ASN A 305 5.60 11.85 -14.13
CA ASN A 305 5.77 12.99 -13.22
C ASN A 305 6.20 12.55 -11.81
N GLY A 306 5.68 11.42 -11.32
CA GLY A 306 6.09 10.83 -10.05
C GLY A 306 7.56 10.38 -10.08
N VAL A 307 7.99 9.73 -11.16
CA VAL A 307 9.39 9.32 -11.36
C VAL A 307 10.31 10.53 -11.44
N ALA A 308 9.90 11.60 -12.14
CA ALA A 308 10.63 12.87 -12.17
C ALA A 308 10.80 13.46 -10.75
N ALA A 309 9.72 13.52 -9.97
CA ALA A 309 9.80 14.00 -8.58
C ALA A 309 10.73 13.13 -7.71
N LEU A 310 10.71 11.81 -7.88
CA LEU A 310 11.61 10.91 -7.17
C LEU A 310 13.08 11.13 -7.55
N LEU A 311 13.38 11.31 -8.85
CA LEU A 311 14.73 11.62 -9.32
C LEU A 311 15.22 12.98 -8.82
N PHE A 312 14.33 13.98 -8.77
CA PHE A 312 14.65 15.26 -8.13
C PHE A 312 15.00 15.06 -6.65
N LEU A 313 14.22 14.27 -5.91
CA LEU A 313 14.53 13.95 -4.51
C LEU A 313 15.90 13.27 -4.34
N PHE A 314 16.32 12.44 -5.29
CA PHE A 314 17.67 11.85 -5.31
C PHE A 314 18.78 12.83 -5.67
N GLY A 315 18.42 13.99 -6.21
CA GLY A 315 19.34 15.08 -6.51
C GLY A 315 19.73 15.22 -7.97
N PHE A 316 19.08 14.46 -8.86
CA PHE A 316 19.09 14.71 -10.29
C PHE A 316 18.36 16.01 -10.62
N SER A 317 18.58 16.53 -11.81
CA SER A 317 17.80 17.63 -12.39
C SER A 317 16.97 17.08 -13.56
N PRO A 318 15.74 16.60 -13.31
CA PRO A 318 14.89 16.03 -14.34
C PRO A 318 14.25 17.12 -15.20
N CYS A 319 14.15 16.84 -16.49
CA CYS A 319 13.45 17.66 -17.48
C CYS A 319 12.40 16.79 -18.18
N VAL A 320 11.13 17.01 -17.81
CA VAL A 320 9.98 16.41 -18.50
C VAL A 320 9.88 17.06 -19.87
N GLN A 321 9.86 16.25 -20.92
CA GLN A 321 9.82 16.75 -22.28
C GLN A 321 8.38 17.08 -22.69
N ILE A 322 8.23 18.17 -23.46
CA ILE A 322 6.91 18.65 -23.93
C ILE A 322 6.55 18.01 -25.29
N GLU A 323 7.55 17.57 -26.05
CA GLU A 323 7.38 17.04 -27.41
C GLU A 323 6.95 15.57 -27.41
N THR A 324 6.02 15.19 -28.29
CA THR A 324 5.42 13.85 -28.30
C THR A 324 6.40 12.74 -28.72
N ASP A 325 7.39 13.05 -29.56
CA ASP A 325 8.44 12.08 -29.97
C ASP A 325 9.77 12.31 -29.25
N SER A 326 9.68 12.57 -27.96
CA SER A 326 10.83 12.74 -27.07
C SER A 326 10.86 11.61 -26.02
N PRO A 327 12.00 11.38 -25.36
CA PRO A 327 12.00 10.52 -24.19
C PRO A 327 11.16 11.10 -23.06
N ASP A 328 10.57 10.24 -22.24
CA ASP A 328 9.68 10.67 -21.16
C ASP A 328 10.40 11.65 -20.21
N LEU A 329 11.68 11.38 -19.87
CA LEU A 329 12.54 12.33 -19.14
C LEU A 329 13.97 12.38 -19.72
N ILE A 330 14.58 13.56 -19.65
CA ILE A 330 16.03 13.74 -19.71
C ILE A 330 16.49 14.20 -18.34
N VAL A 331 17.55 13.59 -17.80
CA VAL A 331 18.04 13.93 -16.46
C VAL A 331 19.53 14.22 -16.49
N THR A 332 19.94 15.19 -15.67
CA THR A 332 21.36 15.49 -15.43
C THR A 332 21.74 15.25 -13.98
N THR A 333 22.96 14.77 -13.77
CA THR A 333 23.60 14.75 -12.45
C THR A 333 24.31 16.09 -12.17
N PRO A 334 24.62 16.42 -10.90
CA PRO A 334 25.45 17.57 -10.57
C PRO A 334 26.82 17.57 -11.28
N GLY A 335 27.43 16.40 -11.50
CA GLY A 335 28.66 16.23 -12.27
C GLY A 335 28.50 16.34 -13.79
N GLY A 336 27.29 16.62 -14.29
CA GLY A 336 27.02 16.89 -15.71
C GLY A 336 26.81 15.65 -16.58
N ARG A 337 26.61 14.47 -15.99
CA ARG A 337 26.24 13.26 -16.74
C ARG A 337 24.81 13.34 -17.19
N LEU A 338 24.53 12.73 -18.33
CA LEU A 338 23.19 12.68 -18.91
C LEU A 338 22.63 11.27 -18.82
N ALA A 339 21.34 11.16 -18.48
CA ALA A 339 20.58 9.95 -18.71
C ALA A 339 19.25 10.26 -19.41
N ILE A 340 18.84 9.34 -20.27
CA ILE A 340 17.53 9.32 -20.91
C ILE A 340 16.69 8.28 -20.18
N VAL A 341 15.46 8.66 -19.82
CA VAL A 341 14.55 7.80 -19.06
C VAL A 341 13.28 7.56 -19.86
N GLU A 342 12.90 6.29 -19.98
CA GLU A 342 11.57 5.87 -20.42
C GLU A 342 10.84 5.23 -19.24
N CYS A 343 9.57 5.56 -19.09
CA CYS A 343 8.67 5.01 -18.10
C CYS A 343 7.67 4.06 -18.75
N THR A 344 7.37 2.95 -18.07
CA THR A 344 6.28 2.05 -18.47
C THR A 344 5.55 1.50 -17.25
N THR A 345 4.24 1.29 -17.41
CA THR A 345 3.38 0.66 -16.40
C THR A 345 2.89 -0.73 -16.82
N ARG A 346 3.26 -1.20 -18.04
CA ARG A 346 2.77 -2.45 -18.66
C ARG A 346 3.89 -3.24 -19.34
N VAL A 347 3.82 -4.57 -19.25
CA VAL A 347 4.77 -5.48 -19.94
C VAL A 347 4.63 -5.41 -21.46
N SER A 348 3.42 -5.18 -21.98
CA SER A 348 3.14 -5.12 -23.43
C SER A 348 3.96 -4.04 -24.16
N ASP A 349 4.31 -2.97 -23.46
CA ASP A 349 4.94 -1.79 -24.05
C ASP A 349 6.47 -1.90 -24.05
N PHE A 350 7.01 -2.90 -23.35
CA PHE A 350 8.42 -3.00 -22.98
C PHE A 350 9.37 -3.07 -24.18
N THR A 351 9.19 -4.02 -25.10
CA THR A 351 10.05 -4.17 -26.29
C THR A 351 10.05 -2.91 -27.16
N SER A 352 8.88 -2.26 -27.31
CA SER A 352 8.76 -1.02 -28.08
C SER A 352 9.52 0.14 -27.41
N LYS A 353 9.47 0.23 -26.07
CA LYS A 353 10.16 1.24 -25.27
C LYS A 353 11.68 1.02 -25.25
N VAL A 354 12.13 -0.23 -25.15
CA VAL A 354 13.55 -0.62 -25.26
C VAL A 354 14.13 -0.16 -26.61
N GLY A 355 13.48 -0.49 -27.73
CA GLY A 355 13.95 -0.09 -29.06
C GLY A 355 14.03 1.44 -29.21
N LYS A 356 13.02 2.18 -28.75
CA LYS A 356 13.01 3.65 -28.74
C LYS A 356 14.13 4.23 -27.89
N LEU A 357 14.33 3.71 -26.69
CA LEU A 357 15.36 4.18 -25.76
C LEU A 357 16.77 4.00 -26.34
N VAL A 358 17.07 2.84 -26.94
CA VAL A 358 18.35 2.59 -27.61
C VAL A 358 18.57 3.58 -28.76
N HIS A 359 17.56 3.79 -29.59
CA HIS A 359 17.62 4.73 -30.70
C HIS A 359 17.86 6.17 -30.22
N ARG A 360 17.09 6.63 -29.23
CA ARG A 360 17.17 7.98 -28.64
C ARG A 360 18.53 8.22 -27.98
N ARG A 361 19.05 7.25 -27.22
CA ARG A 361 20.43 7.31 -26.67
C ARG A 361 21.46 7.46 -27.79
N GLY A 362 21.38 6.62 -28.82
CA GLY A 362 22.34 6.66 -29.94
C GLY A 362 22.31 7.99 -30.71
N ALA A 363 21.11 8.55 -30.94
CA ALA A 363 20.95 9.85 -31.57
C ALA A 363 21.55 10.98 -30.74
N LEU A 364 21.27 11.01 -29.42
CA LEU A 364 21.80 12.04 -28.52
C LEU A 364 23.32 11.94 -28.38
N THR A 365 23.86 10.74 -28.19
CA THR A 365 25.32 10.49 -28.13
C THR A 365 26.02 11.02 -29.38
N LYS A 366 25.50 10.74 -30.59
CA LYS A 366 26.07 11.26 -31.84
C LYS A 366 26.03 12.79 -31.91
N SER A 367 24.92 13.40 -31.48
CA SER A 367 24.76 14.87 -31.46
C SER A 367 25.75 15.55 -30.49
N LEU A 368 25.91 14.99 -29.29
CA LEU A 368 26.87 15.48 -28.29
C LEU A 368 28.31 15.35 -28.80
N GLN A 369 28.65 14.21 -29.40
CA GLN A 369 29.98 13.97 -29.96
C GLN A 369 30.29 14.95 -31.11
N ALA A 370 29.33 15.19 -32.01
CA ALA A 370 29.47 16.17 -33.09
C ALA A 370 29.67 17.60 -32.56
N SER A 371 29.16 17.90 -31.37
CA SER A 371 29.25 19.20 -30.71
C SER A 371 30.44 19.33 -29.74
N GLY A 372 31.29 18.31 -29.62
CA GLY A 372 32.47 18.32 -28.74
C GLY A 372 32.16 18.13 -27.24
N HIS A 373 30.95 17.68 -26.89
CA HIS A 373 30.56 17.38 -25.51
C HIS A 373 30.82 15.89 -25.16
N PRO A 374 30.97 15.55 -23.87
CA PRO A 374 31.02 14.16 -23.43
C PRO A 374 29.80 13.37 -23.93
N ALA A 375 30.05 12.31 -24.69
CA ALA A 375 29.01 11.55 -25.39
C ALA A 375 28.41 10.40 -24.55
N GLN A 376 28.78 10.31 -23.27
CA GLN A 376 28.29 9.28 -22.35
C GLN A 376 26.88 9.63 -21.89
N VAL A 377 25.91 8.91 -22.44
CA VAL A 377 24.50 9.03 -22.12
C VAL A 377 24.03 7.70 -21.56
N ALA A 378 23.61 7.66 -20.30
CA ALA A 378 22.97 6.49 -19.73
C ALA A 378 21.54 6.35 -20.28
N ALA A 379 21.06 5.11 -20.39
CA ALA A 379 19.69 4.83 -20.78
C ALA A 379 19.02 4.02 -19.68
N VAL A 380 17.91 4.53 -19.17
CA VAL A 380 17.20 4.01 -18.00
C VAL A 380 15.77 3.69 -18.41
N LEU A 381 15.36 2.45 -18.17
CA LEU A 381 13.97 2.03 -18.27
C LEU A 381 13.40 1.90 -16.85
N VAL A 382 12.38 2.68 -16.56
CA VAL A 382 11.67 2.66 -15.28
C VAL A 382 10.35 1.94 -15.48
N CYS A 383 10.16 0.86 -14.74
CA CYS A 383 8.94 0.05 -14.80
C CYS A 383 8.31 -0.02 -13.43
N ARG A 384 6.99 0.18 -13.36
CA ARG A 384 6.23 0.02 -12.11
C ARG A 384 6.12 -1.44 -11.66
N LEU A 385 6.22 -2.38 -12.59
CA LEU A 385 6.06 -3.80 -12.32
C LEU A 385 7.29 -4.37 -11.62
N PRO A 386 7.11 -5.42 -10.78
CA PRO A 386 8.22 -6.10 -10.13
C PRO A 386 9.10 -6.85 -11.15
N ARG A 387 10.38 -7.08 -10.83
CA ARG A 387 11.34 -7.73 -11.75
C ARG A 387 10.92 -9.13 -12.19
N ASP A 388 10.27 -9.89 -11.34
CA ASP A 388 9.79 -11.26 -11.64
C ASP A 388 8.77 -11.30 -12.80
N GLN A 389 7.99 -10.23 -12.98
CA GLN A 389 7.06 -10.07 -14.10
C GLN A 389 7.74 -9.58 -15.39
N ILE A 390 9.01 -9.15 -15.31
CA ILE A 390 9.80 -8.60 -16.42
C ILE A 390 10.92 -9.58 -16.84
N ALA A 391 11.14 -10.65 -16.07
CA ALA A 391 12.29 -11.55 -16.18
C ALA A 391 12.56 -12.11 -17.59
N ALA A 392 11.53 -12.27 -18.44
CA ALA A 392 11.69 -12.73 -19.82
C ALA A 392 12.47 -11.76 -20.74
N GLN A 393 12.74 -10.53 -20.30
CA GLN A 393 13.35 -9.45 -21.10
C GLN A 393 14.71 -8.99 -20.54
N SER A 394 15.26 -9.65 -19.51
CA SER A 394 16.52 -9.25 -18.87
C SER A 394 17.73 -9.27 -19.81
N ASP A 395 17.78 -10.24 -20.72
CA ASP A 395 18.92 -10.42 -21.64
C ASP A 395 18.96 -9.32 -22.73
N GLU A 396 17.79 -8.85 -23.16
CA GLU A 396 17.65 -7.73 -24.11
C GLU A 396 18.17 -6.42 -23.49
N LEU A 397 17.82 -6.15 -22.23
CA LEU A 397 18.30 -4.97 -21.49
C LEU A 397 19.82 -4.98 -21.34
N ARG A 398 20.40 -6.15 -21.02
CA ARG A 398 21.86 -6.34 -20.89
C ARG A 398 22.57 -6.13 -22.21
N THR A 399 22.07 -6.74 -23.30
CA THR A 399 22.65 -6.62 -24.64
C THR A 399 22.74 -5.16 -25.10
N HIS A 400 21.78 -4.33 -24.66
CA HIS A 400 21.72 -2.93 -25.01
C HIS A 400 22.29 -1.97 -23.96
N ASN A 401 22.89 -2.47 -22.87
CA ASN A 401 23.38 -1.67 -21.73
C ASN A 401 22.32 -0.70 -21.21
N LEU A 402 21.14 -1.22 -20.88
CA LEU A 402 20.02 -0.47 -20.32
C LEU A 402 19.88 -0.72 -18.83
N ILE A 403 19.79 0.35 -18.05
CA ILE A 403 19.54 0.28 -16.61
C ILE A 403 18.05 0.04 -16.38
N LEU A 404 17.68 -1.02 -15.67
CA LEU A 404 16.30 -1.29 -15.27
C LEU A 404 16.07 -0.85 -13.82
N VAL A 405 15.09 0.01 -13.61
CA VAL A 405 14.53 0.36 -12.29
C VAL A 405 13.11 -0.22 -12.23
N ALA A 406 12.89 -1.22 -11.39
CA ALA A 406 11.62 -1.92 -11.27
C ALA A 406 10.80 -1.46 -10.04
N GLY A 407 9.61 -2.03 -9.86
CA GLY A 407 8.68 -1.64 -8.80
C GLY A 407 9.29 -1.70 -7.39
N GLU A 408 10.08 -2.72 -7.09
CA GLU A 408 10.77 -2.85 -5.81
C GLU A 408 11.87 -1.79 -5.61
N ASP A 409 12.55 -1.37 -6.68
CA ASP A 409 13.58 -0.32 -6.62
C ASP A 409 12.92 1.04 -6.37
N LEU A 410 11.79 1.31 -7.03
CA LEU A 410 10.99 2.51 -6.80
C LEU A 410 10.49 2.58 -5.36
N ALA A 411 9.99 1.45 -4.83
CA ALA A 411 9.54 1.36 -3.45
C ALA A 411 10.69 1.61 -2.45
N ALA A 412 11.84 0.97 -2.67
CA ALA A 412 13.05 1.17 -1.88
C ALA A 412 13.59 2.60 -1.99
N GLY A 413 13.39 3.25 -3.15
CA GLY A 413 13.89 4.59 -3.39
C GLY A 413 13.32 5.63 -2.42
N PHE A 414 12.03 5.51 -2.06
CA PHE A 414 11.41 6.38 -1.06
C PHE A 414 12.01 6.27 0.35
N ASP A 415 12.72 5.18 0.65
CA ASP A 415 13.44 5.03 1.91
C ASP A 415 14.83 5.68 1.84
N GLN A 416 15.43 5.67 0.65
CA GLN A 416 16.78 6.19 0.40
C GLN A 416 16.84 7.71 0.25
N VAL A 417 15.78 8.37 -0.23
CA VAL A 417 15.74 9.85 -0.39
C VAL A 417 16.02 10.62 0.91
N ARG A 418 15.91 9.96 2.07
CA ARG A 418 16.16 10.54 3.40
C ARG A 418 17.65 10.67 3.73
N PHE A 419 18.50 9.92 3.04
CA PHE A 419 19.94 9.93 3.24
C PHE A 419 20.61 10.82 2.17
N PRO A 420 21.86 11.25 2.40
CA PRO A 420 22.65 11.87 1.34
C PRO A 420 22.73 10.93 0.14
N ASN A 421 22.40 11.45 -1.04
CA ASN A 421 22.48 10.73 -2.30
C ASN A 421 23.51 11.42 -3.19
N ASP A 422 24.23 10.63 -3.95
CA ASP A 422 25.17 11.10 -4.98
C ASP A 422 24.69 10.58 -6.34
N PRO A 423 23.97 11.41 -7.12
CA PRO A 423 23.46 11.03 -8.44
C PRO A 423 24.53 10.54 -9.42
N ASP A 424 25.74 11.07 -9.33
CA ASP A 424 26.85 10.67 -10.19
C ASP A 424 27.28 9.24 -9.85
N LEU A 425 27.51 8.96 -8.57
CA LEU A 425 27.84 7.62 -8.08
C LEU A 425 26.70 6.62 -8.35
N MET A 426 25.44 7.02 -8.17
CA MET A 426 24.28 6.17 -8.46
C MET A 426 24.26 5.69 -9.91
N LEU A 427 24.56 6.58 -10.87
CA LEU A 427 24.68 6.20 -12.28
C LEU A 427 25.89 5.30 -12.54
N GLU A 428 27.04 5.58 -11.92
CA GLU A 428 28.23 4.74 -12.04
C GLU A 428 27.98 3.31 -11.57
N GLU A 429 27.45 3.15 -10.36
CA GLU A 429 27.16 1.84 -9.79
C GLU A 429 26.13 1.08 -10.62
N ALA A 430 25.09 1.77 -11.11
CA ALA A 430 24.07 1.16 -11.95
C ALA A 430 24.65 0.68 -13.29
N GLN A 431 25.58 1.43 -13.89
CA GLN A 431 26.27 1.03 -15.11
C GLN A 431 27.26 -0.12 -14.84
N ALA A 432 28.01 -0.06 -13.74
CA ALA A 432 28.98 -1.10 -13.37
C ALA A 432 28.32 -2.47 -13.17
N ARG A 433 27.13 -2.51 -12.55
CA ARG A 433 26.34 -3.75 -12.37
C ARG A 433 25.95 -4.41 -13.70
N LEU A 434 25.81 -3.65 -14.78
CA LEU A 434 25.53 -4.21 -16.11
C LEU A 434 26.75 -4.94 -16.70
N THR A 435 27.97 -4.51 -16.33
CA THR A 435 29.24 -5.08 -16.80
C THR A 435 29.75 -6.25 -15.94
N ASP A 436 29.60 -6.20 -14.61
CA ASP A 436 30.14 -7.23 -13.72
C ASP A 436 29.38 -8.57 -13.83
N ASP A 437 28.05 -8.52 -13.99
CA ASP A 437 27.22 -9.71 -14.22
C ASP A 437 27.56 -10.46 -15.53
N ALA A 438 28.21 -9.79 -16.50
CA ALA A 438 28.65 -10.41 -17.76
C ALA A 438 29.93 -11.25 -17.59
N SER A 439 30.69 -11.04 -16.51
CA SER A 439 31.97 -11.71 -16.24
C SER A 439 31.86 -12.97 -15.37
N GLY A 440 30.70 -13.22 -14.76
CA GLY A 440 30.43 -14.37 -13.88
C GLY A 440 29.87 -15.62 -14.58
N LEU A 441 29.78 -15.63 -15.91
CA LEU A 441 29.30 -16.76 -16.74
C LEU A 441 30.38 -17.32 -17.67
N GLY A 442 31.65 -17.00 -17.43
CA GLY A 442 32.81 -17.51 -18.17
C GLY A 442 33.31 -18.85 -17.65
#